data_AF-A0A8D3B2S8-F1
#
_entry.id   AF-A0A8D3B2S8-F1
#
_cell.length_a   1.000
_cell.length_b   1.000
_cell.length_c   1.000
_cell.angle_alpha   90.00
_cell.angle_beta   90.00
_cell.angle_gamma   90.00
#
_symmetry.space_group_name_H-M   'P 1'
#
loop_
_entity.id
_entity.type
_entity.pdbx_description
1 polymer ?
#
loop_
_entity_poly.entity_id
_entity_poly.type
_entity_poly.pdbx_seq_one_letter_code
_entity_poly.pdbx_strand_id
1 'polypeptide(L)'
;SFLYTCQPYFNHLESTARSNLLDFSQQLCDKLEQLMLTYARHSLLCLDETKPDSLSHFCIGQTQLGRLRLTVFRYCKPTPYLAQVNTGLYKRMRWNVERLRDGLQQAGGEQGGGSEDTEYYFLCYEDIPIASAEAFDESQGVSHGNVVRMWSIGQWVQINPNTEDIYDWIMCEVPQAYYHQLLFLGSDEPSSSGATELLQQLLCVGFSHSDVTSVENWTSFFQAG
;
A
#
# COMPACT_ATOMS: atom_id res chain seq x y z
N SER A 1 3.72 -30.59 -28.25
CA SER A 1 3.85 -29.62 -29.36
C SER A 1 4.85 -28.54 -28.93
N PHE A 2 5.72 -28.08 -29.83
CA PHE A 2 6.87 -27.17 -29.63
C PHE A 2 6.71 -26.06 -28.57
N LEU A 3 5.49 -25.53 -28.41
CA LEU A 3 5.16 -24.54 -27.38
C LEU A 3 5.43 -25.02 -25.94
N TYR A 4 5.13 -26.29 -25.62
CA TYR A 4 5.36 -26.85 -24.28
C TYR A 4 6.86 -27.00 -23.95
N THR A 5 7.69 -27.25 -24.96
CA THR A 5 9.16 -27.31 -24.82
C THR A 5 9.80 -25.92 -24.74
N CYS A 6 9.17 -24.89 -25.31
CA CYS A 6 9.64 -23.50 -25.24
C CYS A 6 9.12 -22.75 -24.01
N GLN A 7 8.17 -23.32 -23.27
CA GLN A 7 7.61 -22.74 -22.06
C GLN A 7 8.66 -22.28 -21.02
N PRO A 8 9.71 -23.04 -20.68
CA PRO A 8 10.73 -22.54 -19.76
C PRO A 8 11.48 -21.32 -20.30
N TYR A 9 11.69 -21.23 -21.61
CA TYR A 9 12.33 -20.08 -22.24
C TYR A 9 11.43 -18.84 -22.20
N PHE A 10 10.14 -18.99 -22.51
CA PHE A 10 9.18 -17.88 -22.41
C PHE A 10 9.02 -17.40 -20.97
N ASN A 11 8.93 -18.31 -20.00
CA ASN A 11 8.89 -17.95 -18.58
C ASN A 11 10.14 -17.19 -18.14
N HIS A 12 11.32 -17.61 -18.59
CA HIS A 12 12.58 -16.92 -18.30
C HIS A 12 12.61 -15.53 -18.92
N LEU A 13 12.23 -15.41 -20.20
CA LEU A 13 12.19 -14.12 -20.91
C LEU A 13 11.22 -13.16 -20.23
N GLU A 14 10.02 -13.64 -19.90
CA GLU A 14 9.02 -12.86 -19.19
C GLU A 14 9.53 -12.42 -17.82
N SER A 15 10.07 -13.35 -17.01
CA SER A 15 10.61 -13.06 -15.69
C SER A 15 11.71 -11.99 -15.75
N THR A 16 12.63 -12.10 -16.71
CA THR A 16 13.73 -11.13 -16.89
C THR A 16 13.22 -9.77 -17.36
N ALA A 17 12.27 -9.73 -18.29
CA ALA A 17 11.69 -8.49 -18.77
C ALA A 17 10.91 -7.77 -17.65
N ARG A 18 10.15 -8.54 -16.84
CA ARG A 18 9.41 -8.04 -15.70
C ARG A 18 10.33 -7.51 -14.61
N SER A 19 11.38 -8.25 -14.22
CA SER A 19 12.32 -7.79 -13.20
C SER A 19 12.95 -6.45 -13.58
N ASN A 20 13.45 -6.33 -14.81
CA ASN A 20 14.08 -5.09 -15.29
C ASN A 20 13.13 -3.89 -15.29
N LEU A 21 11.87 -4.11 -15.70
CA LEU A 21 10.88 -3.04 -15.73
C LEU A 21 10.44 -2.61 -14.32
N LEU A 22 10.29 -3.57 -13.40
CA LEU A 22 9.99 -3.29 -12.00
C LEU A 22 11.12 -2.53 -11.31
N ASP A 23 12.37 -2.90 -11.56
CA ASP A 23 13.55 -2.20 -11.03
C ASP A 23 13.62 -0.76 -11.55
N PHE A 24 13.35 -0.55 -12.84
CA PHE A 24 13.30 0.78 -13.42
C PHE A 24 12.15 1.63 -12.84
N SER A 25 10.97 1.02 -12.67
CA SER A 25 9.83 1.67 -12.03
C SER A 25 10.15 2.08 -10.59
N GLN A 26 10.84 1.23 -9.83
CA GLN A 26 11.28 1.55 -8.48
C GLN A 26 12.22 2.75 -8.47
N GLN A 27 13.21 2.77 -9.37
CA GLN A 27 14.15 3.89 -9.49
C GLN A 27 13.43 5.20 -9.84
N LEU A 28 12.44 5.18 -10.73
CA LEU A 28 11.63 6.36 -11.04
C LEU A 28 10.86 6.87 -9.83
N CYS A 29 10.24 5.96 -9.07
CA CYS A 29 9.54 6.32 -7.84
C CYS A 29 10.49 6.98 -6.83
N ASP A 30 11.68 6.42 -6.65
CA ASP A 30 12.68 6.97 -5.73
C ASP A 30 13.17 8.35 -6.19
N LYS A 31 13.41 8.54 -7.50
CA LYS A 31 13.80 9.85 -8.04
C LYS A 31 12.69 10.89 -7.89
N LEU A 32 11.44 10.50 -8.10
CA LEU A 32 10.29 11.39 -7.90
C LEU A 32 10.14 11.78 -6.42
N GLU A 33 10.27 10.82 -5.50
CA GLU A 33 10.28 11.08 -4.06
C GLU A 33 11.39 12.07 -3.67
N GLN A 34 12.63 11.85 -4.14
CA GLN A 34 13.74 12.77 -3.88
C GLN A 34 13.49 14.18 -4.45
N LEU A 35 12.86 14.27 -5.62
CA LEU A 35 12.48 15.54 -6.21
C LEU A 35 11.48 16.28 -5.32
N MET A 36 10.40 15.61 -4.90
CA MET A 36 9.37 16.20 -4.01
C MET A 36 9.96 16.64 -2.67
N LEU A 37 10.82 15.81 -2.06
CA LEU A 37 11.54 16.16 -0.84
C LEU A 37 12.44 17.40 -1.02
N THR A 38 13.08 17.54 -2.18
CA THR A 38 13.91 18.71 -2.50
C THR A 38 13.06 19.97 -2.60
N TYR A 39 11.94 19.93 -3.32
CA TYR A 39 11.02 21.06 -3.41
C TYR A 39 10.43 21.46 -2.05
N ALA A 40 10.09 20.47 -1.22
CA ALA A 40 9.60 20.71 0.14
C ALA A 40 10.65 21.39 1.04
N ARG A 41 11.93 21.02 0.91
CA ARG A 41 13.04 21.70 1.61
C ARG A 41 13.17 23.17 1.22
N HIS A 42 12.85 23.51 -0.03
CA HIS A 42 12.79 24.89 -0.51
C HIS A 42 11.46 25.59 -0.21
N SER A 43 10.58 24.97 0.60
CA SER A 43 9.24 25.48 0.95
C SER A 43 8.34 25.77 -0.25
N LEU A 44 8.60 25.09 -1.38
CA LEU A 44 7.78 25.20 -2.60
C LEU A 44 6.57 24.25 -2.56
N LEU A 45 6.65 23.18 -1.77
CA LEU A 45 5.59 22.20 -1.56
C LEU A 45 5.40 21.94 -0.07
N CYS A 46 4.15 21.69 0.34
CA CYS A 46 3.87 21.13 1.66
C CYS A 46 3.70 19.61 1.55
N LEU A 47 4.34 18.85 2.44
CA LEU A 47 4.21 17.38 2.52
C LEU A 47 3.49 16.93 3.79
N ASP A 48 2.86 17.85 4.53
CA ASP A 48 2.17 17.57 5.78
C ASP A 48 0.73 17.10 5.53
N GLU A 49 0.43 15.82 5.76
CA GLU A 49 -0.90 15.23 5.49
C GLU A 49 -2.03 15.95 6.26
N THR A 50 -1.72 16.67 7.33
CA THR A 50 -2.72 17.45 8.09
C THR A 50 -3.23 18.68 7.35
N LYS A 51 -2.53 19.12 6.29
CA LYS A 51 -2.90 20.31 5.51
C LYS A 51 -3.62 19.92 4.21
N PRO A 52 -4.66 20.68 3.82
CA PRO A 52 -5.46 20.34 2.64
C PRO A 52 -4.70 20.49 1.31
N ASP A 53 -3.69 21.36 1.25
CA ASP A 53 -2.86 21.64 0.07
C ASP A 53 -1.58 20.78 -0.01
N SER A 54 -1.58 19.68 0.75
CA SER A 54 -0.42 18.81 0.91
C SER A 54 -0.23 17.82 -0.23
N LEU A 55 1.01 17.67 -0.68
CA LEU A 55 1.47 16.64 -1.59
C LEU A 55 2.20 15.52 -0.84
N SER A 56 1.61 15.04 0.26
CA SER A 56 2.22 14.03 1.14
C SER A 56 2.48 12.69 0.44
N HIS A 57 1.71 12.36 -0.59
CA HIS A 57 1.79 11.11 -1.34
C HIS A 57 1.51 11.31 -2.83
N PHE A 58 1.95 10.35 -3.65
CA PHE A 58 1.71 10.31 -5.08
C PHE A 58 1.23 8.93 -5.52
N CYS A 59 0.47 8.88 -6.62
CA CYS A 59 0.04 7.62 -7.23
C CYS A 59 1.21 7.00 -8.02
N ILE A 60 1.55 5.76 -7.71
CA ILE A 60 2.55 4.98 -8.47
C ILE A 60 1.89 4.36 -9.71
N GLY A 61 0.64 3.91 -9.58
CA GLY A 61 -0.08 3.27 -10.66
C GLY A 61 -1.28 2.49 -10.19
N GLN A 62 -1.90 1.78 -11.14
CA GLN A 62 -3.08 0.99 -10.91
C GLN A 62 -2.92 -0.38 -11.58
N THR A 63 -3.43 -1.43 -10.95
CA THR A 63 -3.46 -2.78 -11.48
C THR A 63 -4.80 -3.44 -11.19
N GLN A 64 -5.18 -4.41 -12.02
CA GLN A 64 -6.43 -5.16 -11.87
C GLN A 64 -6.13 -6.62 -11.55
N LEU A 65 -6.73 -7.13 -10.48
CA LEU A 65 -6.62 -8.51 -10.04
C LEU A 65 -8.02 -9.14 -10.07
N GLY A 66 -8.37 -9.76 -11.20
CA GLY A 66 -9.73 -10.27 -11.43
C GLY A 66 -10.77 -9.15 -11.36
N ARG A 67 -11.65 -9.22 -10.35
CA ARG A 67 -12.68 -8.19 -10.08
C ARG A 67 -12.19 -7.06 -9.18
N LEU A 68 -10.95 -7.10 -8.71
CA LEU A 68 -10.39 -6.08 -7.85
C LEU A 68 -9.57 -5.08 -8.66
N ARG A 69 -9.75 -3.79 -8.41
CA ARG A 69 -8.91 -2.72 -8.92
C ARG A 69 -8.07 -2.19 -7.77
N LEU A 70 -6.76 -2.29 -7.90
CA LEU A 70 -5.79 -1.84 -6.91
C LEU A 70 -5.12 -0.56 -7.41
N THR A 71 -5.30 0.54 -6.68
CA THR A 71 -4.58 1.80 -6.92
C THR A 71 -3.52 1.99 -5.85
N VAL A 72 -2.28 2.21 -6.26
CA VAL A 72 -1.10 2.24 -5.38
C VAL A 72 -0.62 3.67 -5.18
N PHE A 73 -0.44 4.05 -3.92
CA PHE A 73 0.09 5.34 -3.53
C PHE A 73 1.32 5.18 -2.62
N ARG A 74 2.28 6.08 -2.74
CA ARG A 74 3.49 6.12 -1.90
C ARG A 74 3.62 7.46 -1.20
N TYR A 75 3.95 7.38 0.09
CA TYR A 75 4.18 8.55 0.93
C TYR A 75 5.62 9.03 0.80
N CYS A 76 5.77 10.35 0.64
CA CYS A 76 7.07 11.00 0.44
C CYS A 76 7.88 11.12 1.73
N LYS A 77 7.21 11.05 2.88
CA LYS A 77 7.81 11.12 4.20
C LYS A 77 7.06 10.20 5.17
N PRO A 78 7.71 9.75 6.25
CA PRO A 78 7.01 9.12 7.36
C PRO A 78 5.84 9.94 7.83
N THR A 79 4.65 9.36 7.74
CA THR A 79 3.41 10.02 8.12
C THR A 79 2.71 9.14 9.15
N PRO A 80 2.33 9.67 10.32
CA PRO A 80 1.63 8.89 11.33
C PRO A 80 0.41 8.17 10.76
N TYR A 81 0.16 6.95 11.22
CA TYR A 81 -0.99 6.16 10.78
C TYR A 81 -2.32 6.91 11.03
N LEU A 82 -2.44 7.56 12.18
CA LEU A 82 -3.54 8.45 12.53
C LEU A 82 -3.05 9.90 12.64
N ALA A 83 -3.84 10.84 12.15
CA ALA A 83 -3.43 12.25 12.03
C ALA A 83 -3.16 12.94 13.38
N GLN A 84 -3.81 12.53 14.47
CA GLN A 84 -3.68 13.19 15.78
C GLN A 84 -3.11 12.31 16.89
N VAL A 85 -3.14 10.97 16.74
CA VAL A 85 -2.63 10.04 17.75
C VAL A 85 -1.31 9.47 17.27
N ASN A 86 -0.24 9.66 18.05
CA ASN A 86 1.02 8.98 17.78
C ASN A 86 0.89 7.51 18.19
N THR A 87 0.57 6.66 17.22
CA THR A 87 0.49 5.21 17.41
C THR A 87 1.86 4.54 17.33
N GLY A 88 2.94 5.28 17.06
CA GLY A 88 4.25 4.71 16.73
C GLY A 88 4.33 4.06 15.34
N LEU A 89 3.21 4.01 14.62
CA LEU A 89 3.07 3.38 13.30
C LEU A 89 3.08 4.46 12.22
N TYR A 90 3.93 4.30 11.21
CA TYR A 90 4.12 5.28 10.14
C TYR A 90 3.83 4.67 8.77
N LYS A 91 3.01 5.36 7.97
CA LYS A 91 2.64 4.96 6.61
C LYS A 91 3.81 5.14 5.65
N ARG A 92 3.99 4.15 4.78
CA ARG A 92 4.92 4.21 3.64
C ARG A 92 4.20 4.08 2.30
N MET A 93 3.23 3.19 2.21
CA MET A 93 2.39 3.02 1.03
C MET A 93 0.93 2.81 1.41
N ARG A 94 0.02 3.14 0.49
CA ARG A 94 -1.41 2.87 0.57
C ARG A 94 -1.87 2.16 -0.69
N TRP A 95 -2.72 1.17 -0.53
CA TRP A 95 -3.48 0.56 -1.61
C TRP A 95 -4.96 0.82 -1.40
N ASN A 96 -5.61 1.33 -2.44
CA ASN A 96 -7.07 1.37 -2.52
C ASN A 96 -7.50 0.17 -3.32
N VAL A 97 -8.29 -0.72 -2.72
CA VAL A 97 -8.78 -1.95 -3.34
C VAL A 97 -10.27 -1.80 -3.56
N GLU A 98 -10.66 -1.66 -4.81
CA GLU A 98 -12.06 -1.44 -5.20
C GLU A 98 -12.61 -2.72 -5.85
N ARG A 99 -13.82 -3.13 -5.47
CA ARG A 99 -14.50 -4.24 -6.15
C ARG A 99 -15.29 -3.73 -7.37
N LEU A 100 -14.95 -4.22 -8.55
CA LEU A 100 -15.65 -3.94 -9.80
C LEU A 100 -16.94 -4.77 -9.85
N ARG A 101 -18.11 -4.11 -9.92
CA ARG A 101 -19.41 -4.77 -10.14
C ARG A 101 -19.57 -5.08 -11.62
N ASP A 102 -19.96 -6.32 -11.96
CA ASP A 102 -20.32 -6.70 -13.33
C ASP A 102 -21.60 -5.95 -13.74
N GLY A 103 -21.56 -5.25 -14.87
CA GLY A 103 -22.65 -4.36 -15.32
C GLY A 103 -23.93 -5.08 -15.76
N LEU A 104 -24.78 -5.46 -14.81
CA LEU A 104 -26.15 -5.95 -15.09
C LEU A 104 -27.25 -5.35 -14.18
N GLN A 105 -26.97 -4.25 -13.49
CA GLN A 105 -27.98 -3.46 -12.78
C GLN A 105 -28.00 -2.02 -13.30
N GLN A 106 -28.50 -1.86 -14.53
CA GLN A 106 -29.04 -0.59 -15.02
C GLN A 106 -30.42 -0.86 -15.64
N ALA A 107 -31.41 -1.06 -14.78
CA ALA A 107 -32.82 -0.88 -15.14
C ALA A 107 -33.64 -0.60 -13.87
N GLY A 108 -33.68 0.68 -13.48
CA GLY A 108 -34.69 1.21 -12.58
C GLY A 108 -34.17 1.77 -11.26
N GLY A 109 -34.09 3.10 -11.19
CA GLY A 109 -34.22 3.83 -9.92
C GLY A 109 -32.96 4.53 -9.40
N GLU A 110 -32.87 5.83 -9.72
CA GLU A 110 -32.43 6.92 -8.83
C GLU A 110 -30.97 6.95 -8.30
N GLN A 111 -30.23 7.87 -8.93
CA GLN A 111 -29.13 8.71 -8.43
C GLN A 111 -28.65 8.54 -6.97
N GLY A 112 -27.37 8.19 -6.84
CA GLY A 112 -26.55 8.43 -5.65
C GLY A 112 -25.18 7.76 -5.80
N GLY A 113 -24.18 8.48 -6.29
CA GLY A 113 -22.82 7.96 -6.43
C GLY A 113 -22.17 7.71 -5.08
N GLY A 114 -21.78 6.47 -4.80
CA GLY A 114 -21.07 6.08 -3.59
C GLY A 114 -20.13 4.91 -3.88
N SER A 115 -18.85 5.11 -3.57
CA SER A 115 -17.78 4.12 -3.61
C SER A 115 -17.95 3.12 -2.45
N GLU A 116 -19.01 2.32 -2.46
CA GLU A 116 -19.43 1.48 -1.32
C GLU A 116 -18.50 0.28 -1.00
N ASP A 117 -17.43 0.04 -1.75
CA ASP A 117 -16.61 -1.17 -1.56
C ASP A 117 -15.11 -0.93 -1.81
N THR A 118 -14.60 0.22 -1.33
CA THR A 118 -13.15 0.49 -1.33
C THR A 118 -12.54 0.12 0.01
N GLU A 119 -11.75 -0.95 0.01
CA GLU A 119 -10.95 -1.37 1.15
C GLU A 119 -9.57 -0.69 1.08
N TYR A 120 -9.09 -0.18 2.21
CA TYR A 120 -7.78 0.48 2.28
C TYR A 120 -6.78 -0.40 3.01
N TYR A 121 -5.61 -0.57 2.38
CA TYR A 121 -4.48 -1.30 2.96
C TYR A 121 -3.27 -0.38 3.01
N PHE A 122 -2.40 -0.60 3.99
CA PHE A 122 -1.23 0.22 4.21
C PHE A 122 0.01 -0.64 4.46
N LEU A 123 1.13 -0.21 3.89
CA LEU A 123 2.45 -0.64 4.31
C LEU A 123 2.89 0.35 5.37
N CYS A 124 3.10 -0.13 6.58
CA CYS A 124 3.57 0.68 7.67
C CYS A 124 4.88 0.15 8.25
N TYR A 125 5.58 1.03 8.94
CA TYR A 125 6.68 0.64 9.80
C TYR A 125 6.48 1.14 11.23
N GLU A 126 7.10 0.45 12.18
CA GLU A 126 7.18 0.81 13.58
C GLU A 126 8.65 0.72 14.03
N ASP A 127 9.12 1.69 14.80
CA ASP A 127 10.49 1.69 15.35
C ASP A 127 10.47 1.05 16.75
N ILE A 128 10.92 -0.20 16.87
CA ILE A 128 10.89 -0.98 18.11
C ILE A 128 12.24 -0.84 18.85
N PRO A 129 12.26 -0.45 20.14
CA PRO A 129 13.50 -0.38 20.90
C PRO A 129 14.10 -1.77 21.12
N ILE A 130 15.38 -1.94 20.79
CA ILE A 130 16.14 -3.13 21.18
C ILE A 130 16.45 -2.99 22.67
N ALA A 131 15.85 -3.85 23.48
CA ALA A 131 16.34 -4.08 24.83
C ALA A 131 17.72 -4.74 24.72
N SER A 132 18.79 -3.95 24.74
CA SER A 132 20.14 -4.48 24.93
C SER A 132 20.15 -5.21 26.27
N ALA A 133 20.29 -6.54 26.23
CA ALA A 133 20.57 -7.33 27.41
C ALA A 133 21.76 -6.70 28.15
N GLU A 134 21.55 -6.46 29.44
CA GLU A 134 22.39 -5.69 30.36
C GLU A 134 23.90 -5.96 30.24
N ALA A 135 24.72 -4.91 30.11
CA ALA A 135 26.04 -4.81 30.76
C ALA A 135 26.66 -3.41 30.64
N PHE A 136 26.81 -2.75 31.79
CA PHE A 136 27.92 -1.87 32.20
C PHE A 136 28.74 -1.18 31.09
N ASP A 137 28.54 0.13 30.90
CA ASP A 137 29.66 1.07 30.93
C ASP A 137 29.19 2.49 31.25
N GLU A 138 29.68 3.04 32.36
CA GLU A 138 29.53 4.46 32.69
C GLU A 138 30.52 5.27 31.83
N SER A 139 30.15 5.62 30.61
CA SER A 139 30.86 6.69 29.89
C SER A 139 29.98 7.45 28.90
N GLN A 140 30.21 8.76 28.89
CA GLN A 140 29.42 9.82 28.25
C GLN A 140 29.16 9.62 26.75
N GLY A 141 27.92 9.82 26.35
CA GLY A 141 27.51 10.02 24.97
C GLY A 141 26.05 9.63 24.80
N VAL A 142 25.23 10.50 24.21
CA VAL A 142 23.79 10.28 23.99
C VAL A 142 23.61 9.04 23.11
N SER A 143 23.44 7.88 23.75
CA SER A 143 23.10 6.63 23.08
C SER A 143 21.66 6.77 22.61
N HIS A 144 21.49 7.11 21.33
CA HIS A 144 20.23 6.86 20.65
C HIS A 144 19.95 5.37 20.83
N GLY A 145 19.00 5.03 21.72
CA GLY A 145 18.62 3.65 21.97
C GLY A 145 18.43 2.94 20.64
N ASN A 146 19.12 1.83 20.45
CA ASN A 146 19.14 1.13 19.16
C ASN A 146 17.70 0.70 18.85
N VAL A 147 17.05 1.35 17.88
CA VAL A 147 15.69 1.03 17.45
C VAL A 147 15.76 0.24 16.14
N VAL A 148 15.02 -0.86 16.06
CA VAL A 148 14.86 -1.62 14.80
C VAL A 148 13.53 -1.24 14.20
N ARG A 149 13.58 -0.77 12.96
CA ARG A 149 12.40 -0.55 12.16
C ARG A 149 11.83 -1.89 11.73
N MET A 150 10.57 -2.15 12.03
CA MET A 150 9.85 -3.34 11.60
C MET A 150 8.72 -2.96 10.65
N TRP A 151 8.60 -3.70 9.55
CA TRP A 151 7.65 -3.46 8.48
C TRP A 151 6.48 -4.44 8.53
N SER A 152 5.29 -3.94 8.23
CA SER A 152 4.09 -4.76 8.13
C SER A 152 3.10 -4.23 7.09
N ILE A 153 2.26 -5.12 6.57
CA ILE A 153 1.09 -4.79 5.77
C ILE A 153 -0.15 -5.03 6.64
N GLY A 154 -1.07 -4.08 6.62
CA GLY A 154 -2.33 -4.18 7.36
C GLY A 154 -3.47 -3.46 6.68
N GLN A 155 -4.67 -3.83 7.08
CA GLN A 155 -5.92 -3.23 6.61
C GLN A 155 -6.34 -2.10 7.54
N TRP A 156 -6.86 -1.03 6.96
CA TRP A 156 -7.56 0.02 7.69
C TRP A 156 -8.99 -0.42 7.98
N VAL A 157 -9.30 -0.51 9.27
CA VAL A 157 -10.65 -0.83 9.75
C VAL A 157 -11.21 0.40 10.45
N GLN A 158 -12.17 1.05 9.80
CA GLN A 158 -12.82 2.26 10.31
C GLN A 158 -13.59 1.94 11.60
N ILE A 159 -13.35 2.71 12.67
CA ILE A 159 -14.06 2.59 13.96
C ILE A 159 -15.03 3.75 14.16
N ASN A 160 -14.59 4.99 13.92
CA ASN A 160 -15.41 6.18 14.15
C ASN A 160 -15.04 7.31 13.15
N PRO A 161 -15.97 7.89 12.40
CA PRO A 161 -17.39 7.52 12.32
C PRO A 161 -17.56 6.13 11.70
N ASN A 162 -18.54 5.37 12.17
CA ASN A 162 -18.91 4.05 11.62
C ASN A 162 -20.07 4.14 10.62
N THR A 163 -20.40 5.36 10.20
CA THR A 163 -21.48 5.70 9.28
C THR A 163 -20.91 6.28 8.00
N GLU A 164 -21.71 6.26 6.93
CA GLU A 164 -21.40 6.94 5.67
C GLU A 164 -21.97 8.37 5.62
N ASP A 165 -22.61 8.82 6.70
CA ASP A 165 -23.22 10.15 6.76
C ASP A 165 -22.14 11.24 6.82
N ILE A 166 -22.08 12.08 5.79
CA ILE A 166 -21.13 13.19 5.68
C ILE A 166 -21.18 14.11 6.91
N TYR A 167 -22.32 14.27 7.58
CA TYR A 167 -22.40 15.08 8.80
C TYR A 167 -21.61 14.47 9.95
N ASP A 168 -21.66 13.15 10.13
CA ASP A 168 -20.85 12.47 11.14
C ASP A 168 -19.36 12.63 10.84
N TRP A 169 -18.96 12.57 9.57
CA TRP A 169 -17.58 12.82 9.13
C TRP A 169 -17.13 14.26 9.36
N ILE A 170 -17.97 15.25 9.08
CA ILE A 170 -17.67 16.67 9.29
C ILE A 170 -17.58 17.01 10.78
N MET A 171 -18.44 16.40 11.60
CA MET A 171 -18.49 16.63 13.05
C MET A 171 -17.46 15.78 13.82
N CYS A 172 -16.87 14.77 13.18
CA CYS A 172 -15.80 13.97 13.76
C CYS A 172 -14.50 14.79 13.81
N GLU A 173 -14.07 15.16 15.02
CA GLU A 173 -12.81 15.89 15.21
C GLU A 173 -11.59 15.06 14.74
N VAL A 174 -11.61 13.75 14.99
CA VAL A 174 -10.54 12.80 14.61
C VAL A 174 -11.13 11.45 14.22
N PRO A 175 -11.06 11.07 12.92
CA PRO A 175 -11.42 9.73 12.51
C PRO A 175 -10.54 8.70 13.22
N GLN A 176 -11.18 7.71 13.83
CA GLN A 176 -10.53 6.59 14.49
C GLN A 176 -10.59 5.36 13.60
N ALA A 177 -9.46 4.67 13.50
CA ALA A 177 -9.39 3.40 12.84
C ALA A 177 -8.37 2.49 13.51
N TYR A 178 -8.62 1.20 13.36
CA TYR A 178 -7.71 0.16 13.77
C TYR A 178 -6.84 -0.26 12.59
N TYR A 179 -5.55 -0.51 12.87
CA TYR A 179 -4.65 -1.15 11.94
C TYR A 179 -4.68 -2.66 12.17
N HIS A 180 -5.43 -3.36 11.32
CA HIS A 180 -5.47 -4.82 11.38
C HIS A 180 -4.26 -5.39 10.62
N GLN A 181 -3.18 -5.69 11.34
CA GLN A 181 -1.96 -6.25 10.77
C GLN A 181 -2.23 -7.63 10.15
N LEU A 182 -1.95 -7.77 8.85
CA LEU A 182 -2.16 -8.99 8.08
C LEU A 182 -0.86 -9.76 7.85
N LEU A 183 0.23 -9.05 7.60
CA LEU A 183 1.53 -9.65 7.28
C LEU A 183 2.66 -8.86 7.93
N PHE A 184 3.56 -9.57 8.59
CA PHE A 184 4.79 -9.03 9.15
C PHE A 184 5.97 -9.34 8.22
N LEU A 185 6.75 -8.32 7.87
CA LEU A 185 7.82 -8.40 6.86
C LEU A 185 9.23 -8.43 7.46
N GLY A 186 9.40 -8.01 8.72
CA GLY A 186 10.72 -7.94 9.36
C GLY A 186 11.36 -6.55 9.24
N SER A 187 12.69 -6.50 9.27
CA SER A 187 13.45 -5.24 9.34
C SER A 187 13.72 -4.56 8.00
N ASP A 188 13.71 -5.34 6.92
CA ASP A 188 14.10 -4.86 5.60
C ASP A 188 12.93 -4.18 4.91
N GLU A 189 13.15 -2.95 4.41
CA GLU A 189 12.12 -2.21 3.66
C GLU A 189 11.85 -2.94 2.33
N PRO A 190 10.61 -3.37 2.06
CA PRO A 190 10.28 -3.97 0.78
C PRO A 190 10.26 -2.90 -0.33
N SER A 191 10.58 -3.30 -1.56
CA SER A 191 10.33 -2.44 -2.73
C SER A 191 8.83 -2.20 -2.92
N SER A 192 8.46 -1.13 -3.63
CA SER A 192 7.05 -0.80 -3.88
C SER A 192 6.35 -1.90 -4.69
N SER A 193 7.07 -2.52 -5.64
CA SER A 193 6.59 -3.67 -6.40
C SER A 193 6.46 -4.92 -5.53
N GLY A 194 7.47 -5.24 -4.73
CA GLY A 194 7.46 -6.41 -3.85
C GLY A 194 6.37 -6.34 -2.79
N ALA A 195 6.18 -5.18 -2.17
CA ALA A 195 5.08 -4.96 -1.22
C ALA A 195 3.70 -5.11 -1.89
N THR A 196 3.56 -4.64 -3.13
CA THR A 196 2.31 -4.78 -3.89
C THR A 196 2.04 -6.23 -4.28
N GLU A 197 3.05 -6.99 -4.68
CA GLU A 197 2.92 -8.43 -4.95
C GLU A 197 2.48 -9.20 -3.70
N LEU A 198 3.05 -8.90 -2.54
CA LEU A 198 2.65 -9.54 -1.27
C LEU A 198 1.20 -9.24 -0.93
N LEU A 199 0.73 -8.00 -1.11
CA LEU A 199 -0.69 -7.68 -0.92
C LEU A 199 -1.59 -8.44 -1.90
N GLN A 200 -1.21 -8.51 -3.18
CA GLN A 200 -1.98 -9.27 -4.18
C GLN A 200 -2.09 -10.75 -3.80
N GLN A 201 -1.02 -11.34 -3.28
CA GLN A 201 -1.03 -12.72 -2.79
C GLN A 201 -2.01 -12.89 -1.61
N LEU A 202 -2.02 -11.96 -0.65
CA LEU A 202 -2.97 -11.98 0.47
C LEU A 202 -4.43 -11.91 -0.02
N LEU A 203 -4.72 -11.04 -0.99
CA LEU A 203 -6.05 -10.87 -1.57
C LEU A 203 -6.49 -12.10 -2.37
N CYS A 204 -5.57 -12.75 -3.08
CA CYS A 204 -5.83 -14.00 -3.82
C CYS A 204 -6.14 -15.18 -2.89
N VAL A 205 -5.41 -15.31 -1.77
CA VAL A 205 -5.60 -16.42 -0.82
C VAL A 205 -6.97 -16.31 -0.13
N GLY A 206 -7.43 -15.10 0.18
CA GLY A 206 -8.77 -14.85 0.73
C GLY A 206 -9.93 -15.28 -0.18
N PHE A 207 -9.70 -15.45 -1.48
CA PHE A 207 -10.70 -15.87 -2.47
C PHE A 207 -10.87 -17.39 -2.59
N SER A 208 -9.95 -18.18 -2.02
CA SER A 208 -9.89 -19.63 -2.27
C SER A 208 -10.96 -20.48 -1.57
N HIS A 209 -11.88 -19.88 -0.80
CA HIS A 209 -12.93 -20.63 -0.10
C HIS A 209 -14.27 -20.77 -0.86
N SER A 210 -14.41 -20.15 -2.04
CA SER A 210 -15.62 -20.27 -2.85
C SER A 210 -15.33 -20.08 -4.34
N ASP A 211 -14.58 -21.02 -4.92
CA ASP A 211 -14.79 -21.54 -6.29
C ASP A 211 -13.58 -22.39 -6.71
N VAL A 212 -13.65 -23.68 -6.38
CA VAL A 212 -12.84 -24.70 -7.06
C VAL A 212 -13.60 -25.07 -8.34
N THR A 213 -13.26 -24.44 -9.47
CA THR A 213 -13.26 -25.07 -10.80
C THR A 213 -12.54 -24.20 -11.82
N SER A 214 -11.57 -24.81 -12.52
CA SER A 214 -10.94 -24.38 -13.80
C SER A 214 -9.85 -23.29 -13.77
N VAL A 215 -8.60 -23.78 -13.77
CA VAL A 215 -7.57 -23.62 -14.82
C VAL A 215 -7.79 -22.53 -15.90
N GLU A 216 -6.69 -21.83 -16.22
CA GLU A 216 -6.39 -20.99 -17.41
C GLU A 216 -6.93 -19.55 -17.48
N ASN A 217 -6.06 -18.56 -17.18
CA ASN A 217 -5.75 -17.38 -18.04
C ASN A 217 -5.02 -16.28 -17.24
N TRP A 218 -3.68 -16.25 -17.32
CA TRP A 218 -2.85 -15.14 -16.83
C TRP A 218 -2.19 -14.39 -17.99
N THR A 219 -2.95 -14.07 -19.04
CA THR A 219 -2.40 -13.57 -20.32
C THR A 219 -2.99 -12.25 -20.84
N SER A 220 -3.71 -11.46 -20.03
CA SER A 220 -4.20 -10.14 -20.49
C SER A 220 -3.71 -9.00 -19.62
N PHE A 221 -2.42 -8.66 -19.74
CA PHE A 221 -1.88 -7.41 -19.18
C PHE A 221 -1.17 -6.50 -20.19
N PHE A 222 -1.12 -6.87 -21.48
CA PHE A 222 -0.66 -5.99 -22.55
C PHE A 222 -1.52 -6.13 -23.81
N GLN A 223 -2.77 -5.66 -23.73
CA GLN A 223 -3.57 -5.32 -24.91
C GLN A 223 -4.58 -4.22 -24.54
N ALA A 224 -4.07 -2.99 -24.41
CA ALA A 224 -4.83 -1.75 -24.56
C ALA A 224 -3.84 -0.61 -24.82
N GLY A 225 -3.16 -0.70 -25.95
CA GLY A 225 -2.64 0.42 -26.72
C GLY A 225 -3.29 0.35 -28.09
#